data_AF-A0A7Y4TDT5-F1
#
_entry.id   AF-A0A7Y4TDT5-F1
#
_cell.length_a   1.000
_cell.length_b   1.000
_cell.length_c   1.000
_cell.angle_alpha   90.00
_cell.angle_beta   90.00
_cell.angle_gamma   90.00
#
_symmetry.space_group_name_H-M   'P 1'
#
loop_
_entity.id
_entity.type
_entity.pdbx_description
1 polymer ?
#
loop_
_entity_poly.entity_id
_entity_poly.type
_entity_poly.pdbx_seq_one_letter_code
_entity_poly.pdbx_strand_id
1 'polypeptide(L)'
;VKDLAGRAGGTSSASERDRLATCLRAASSLLRDLSVVGASAGSALLANADMEHDLAAMVPAWDGERTRRAYAAVDRALAALERNASPKVVADWLVLQL
;
A
#
# COMPACT_ATOMS: atom_id res chain seq x y z
N VAL A 1 -3.59 28.23 6.05
CA VAL A 1 -3.82 28.11 4.58
C VAL A 1 -2.81 28.99 3.85
N LYS A 2 -1.62 28.43 3.62
CA LYS A 2 -0.45 28.89 2.82
C LYS A 2 0.67 27.98 3.32
N ASP A 3 1.20 27.01 2.56
CA ASP A 3 1.93 27.18 1.31
C ASP A 3 1.58 26.08 0.28
N LEU A 4 0.84 26.48 -0.75
CA LEU A 4 0.61 25.71 -1.97
C LEU A 4 1.29 26.48 -3.11
N ALA A 5 2.62 26.37 -3.20
CA ALA A 5 3.45 26.64 -4.40
C ALA A 5 4.90 26.92 -3.95
N GLY A 6 5.72 25.88 -3.84
CA GLY A 6 7.14 26.02 -3.51
C GLY A 6 8.00 25.05 -4.31
N ARG A 7 8.36 25.48 -5.53
CA ARG A 7 9.35 24.89 -6.47
C ARG A 7 9.03 23.48 -7.00
N ALA A 8 8.64 23.47 -8.28
CA ALA A 8 9.01 22.41 -9.20
C ALA A 8 10.55 22.35 -9.34
N GLY A 9 11.24 21.81 -8.33
CA GLY A 9 12.54 21.20 -8.50
C GLY A 9 12.27 19.74 -8.81
N GLY A 10 12.71 19.25 -9.97
CA GLY A 10 12.49 17.87 -10.39
C GLY A 10 12.84 16.91 -9.26
N THR A 11 11.83 16.30 -8.64
CA THR A 11 12.02 15.19 -7.72
C THR A 11 12.69 14.11 -8.57
N SER A 12 13.91 13.70 -8.20
CA SER A 12 14.63 12.71 -9.00
C SER A 12 13.77 11.46 -9.10
N SER A 13 13.82 10.76 -10.23
CA SER A 13 13.08 9.50 -10.41
C SER A 13 13.41 8.47 -9.32
N ALA A 14 14.61 8.55 -8.73
CA ALA A 14 15.01 7.80 -7.54
C ALA A 14 14.16 8.17 -6.31
N SER A 15 14.03 9.46 -5.99
CA SER A 15 13.21 9.89 -4.86
C SER A 15 11.71 9.64 -5.05
N GLU A 16 11.19 9.66 -6.28
CA GLU A 16 9.80 9.24 -6.56
C GLU A 16 9.62 7.73 -6.33
N ARG A 17 10.59 6.93 -6.77
CA ARG A 17 10.62 5.47 -6.54
C ARG A 17 10.64 5.13 -5.05
N ASP A 18 11.48 5.80 -4.27
CA ASP A 18 11.61 5.55 -2.83
C ASP A 18 10.32 5.91 -2.08
N ARG A 19 9.69 7.02 -2.46
CA ARG A 19 8.37 7.43 -1.93
C ARG A 19 7.31 6.38 -2.26
N LEU A 20 7.22 5.97 -3.52
CA LEU A 20 6.26 4.95 -3.93
C LEU A 20 6.53 3.62 -3.21
N ALA A 21 7.78 3.18 -3.11
CA ALA A 21 8.14 1.96 -2.38
C ALA A 21 7.74 2.04 -0.89
N THR A 22 7.92 3.20 -0.26
CA THR A 22 7.45 3.42 1.12
C THR A 22 5.93 3.29 1.23
N CYS A 23 5.17 3.93 0.33
CA CYS A 23 3.71 3.81 0.29
C CYS A 23 3.25 2.37 0.05
N LEU A 24 3.91 1.64 -0.85
CA LEU A 24 3.58 0.24 -1.13
C LEU A 24 3.85 -0.67 0.07
N ARG A 25 4.94 -0.46 0.81
CA ARG A 25 5.21 -1.22 2.05
C ARG A 25 4.15 -0.95 3.11
N ALA A 26 3.72 0.30 3.27
CA ALA A 26 2.61 0.64 4.16
C ALA A 26 1.30 -0.05 3.72
N ALA A 27 0.99 -0.01 2.42
CA ALA A 27 -0.18 -0.68 1.87
C ALA A 27 -0.14 -2.21 2.11
N SER A 28 1.01 -2.87 1.90
CA SER A 28 1.17 -4.29 2.24
C SER A 28 0.91 -4.57 3.72
N SER A 29 1.41 -3.71 4.62
CA SER A 29 1.18 -3.86 6.06
C SER A 29 -0.30 -3.78 6.41
N LEU A 30 -1.04 -2.83 5.81
CA LEU A 30 -2.49 -2.67 6.04
C LEU A 30 -3.28 -3.85 5.46
N LEU A 31 -2.92 -4.34 4.27
CA LEU A 31 -3.56 -5.51 3.66
C LEU A 31 -3.32 -6.78 4.49
N ARG A 32 -2.13 -6.94 5.08
CA ARG A 32 -1.83 -8.02 6.03
C ARG A 32 -2.74 -7.91 7.26
N ASP A 33 -2.80 -6.75 7.89
CA ASP A 33 -3.60 -6.55 9.09
C ASP A 33 -5.10 -6.73 8.81
N LEU A 34 -5.58 -6.33 7.62
CA LEU A 34 -6.95 -6.60 7.18
C LEU A 34 -7.25 -8.11 7.12
N SER A 35 -6.30 -8.93 6.66
CA SER A 35 -6.46 -10.39 6.70
C SER A 35 -6.45 -10.98 8.13
N VAL A 36 -5.68 -10.38 9.05
CA VAL A 36 -5.67 -10.77 10.47
C VAL A 36 -7.03 -10.49 11.09
N VAL A 37 -7.57 -9.28 10.90
CA VAL A 37 -8.88 -8.88 11.41
C VAL A 37 -10.00 -9.72 10.77
N GLY A 38 -9.97 -9.91 9.44
CA GLY A 38 -10.97 -10.73 8.74
C GLY A 38 -10.97 -12.21 9.16
N ALA A 39 -9.82 -12.75 9.56
CA ALA A 39 -9.71 -14.09 10.12
C ALA A 39 -10.12 -14.17 11.61
N SER A 40 -10.57 -13.07 12.22
CA SER A 40 -10.80 -12.96 13.67
C SER A 40 -9.59 -13.37 14.50
N ALA A 41 -8.38 -13.15 13.98
CA ALA A 41 -7.14 -13.40 14.70
C ALA A 41 -6.89 -12.23 15.68
N GLY A 42 -6.26 -12.53 16.83
CA GLY A 42 -6.13 -11.57 17.92
C GLY A 42 -5.34 -10.31 17.57
N SER A 43 -5.75 -9.17 18.13
CA SER A 43 -5.20 -7.82 17.89
C SER A 43 -3.69 -7.70 18.16
N ALA A 44 -3.12 -8.60 18.98
CA ALA A 44 -1.69 -8.69 19.23
C ALA A 44 -0.84 -9.02 17.97
N LEU A 45 -1.47 -9.46 16.87
CA LEU A 45 -0.79 -9.79 15.62
C LEU A 45 -0.77 -8.63 14.61
N LEU A 46 -1.51 -7.54 14.89
CA LEU A 46 -1.59 -6.36 14.02
C LEU A 46 -0.28 -5.57 14.06
N ALA A 47 0.22 -5.19 12.88
CA ALA A 47 1.33 -4.26 12.78
C ALA A 47 0.90 -2.81 13.07
N ASN A 48 -0.36 -2.48 12.74
CA ASN A 48 -0.99 -1.17 12.91
C ASN A 48 -2.17 -1.28 13.90
N ALA A 49 -1.88 -1.63 15.15
CA ALA A 49 -2.89 -1.88 16.17
C ALA A 49 -3.76 -0.65 16.48
N ASP A 50 -3.22 0.56 16.28
CA ASP A 50 -3.94 1.83 16.39
C ASP A 50 -5.04 1.98 15.31
N MET A 51 -4.96 1.24 14.22
CA MET A 51 -5.93 1.26 13.12
C MET A 51 -6.96 0.11 13.16
N GLU A 52 -7.00 -0.70 14.22
CA GLU A 52 -7.85 -1.90 14.30
C GLU A 52 -9.33 -1.60 13.99
N HIS A 53 -9.87 -0.51 14.54
CA HIS A 53 -11.25 -0.13 14.34
C HIS A 53 -11.58 0.17 12.86
N ASP A 54 -10.71 0.93 12.20
CA ASP A 54 -10.89 1.29 10.79
C ASP A 54 -10.73 0.07 9.88
N LEU A 55 -9.77 -0.82 10.19
CA LEU A 55 -9.58 -2.07 9.48
C LEU A 55 -10.80 -2.99 9.61
N ALA A 56 -11.38 -3.11 10.81
CA ALA A 56 -12.58 -3.89 11.05
C ALA A 56 -13.78 -3.37 10.24
N ALA A 57 -13.92 -2.04 10.09
CA ALA A 57 -14.95 -1.43 9.26
C ALA A 57 -14.76 -1.73 7.76
N MET A 58 -13.54 -2.01 7.30
CA MET A 58 -13.24 -2.34 5.90
C MET A 58 -13.45 -3.81 5.55
N VAL A 59 -13.38 -4.74 6.51
CA VAL A 59 -13.51 -6.20 6.28
C VAL A 59 -14.73 -6.57 5.43
N PRO A 60 -15.94 -6.02 5.63
CA PRO A 60 -17.10 -6.39 4.81
C PRO A 60 -16.95 -6.10 3.31
N ALA A 61 -16.12 -5.12 2.93
CA ALA A 61 -15.86 -4.75 1.54
C ALA A 61 -14.65 -5.48 0.93
N TRP A 62 -13.91 -6.24 1.74
CA TRP A 62 -12.67 -6.89 1.39
C TRP A 62 -12.71 -8.35 1.79
N ASP A 63 -13.21 -9.20 0.88
CA ASP A 63 -13.12 -10.65 1.07
C ASP A 63 -11.65 -11.12 1.07
N GLY A 64 -11.44 -12.34 1.58
CA GLY A 64 -10.10 -12.91 1.74
C GLY A 64 -9.36 -13.05 0.40
N GLU A 65 -10.05 -13.36 -0.69
CA GLU A 65 -9.42 -13.53 -2.00
C GLU A 65 -9.02 -12.19 -2.61
N ARG A 66 -9.87 -11.16 -2.48
CA ARG A 66 -9.55 -9.80 -2.88
C ARG A 66 -8.34 -9.26 -2.13
N THR A 67 -8.32 -9.43 -0.81
CA THR A 67 -7.20 -9.00 0.05
C THR A 67 -5.90 -9.68 -0.35
N ARG A 68 -5.94 -11.01 -0.60
CA ARG A 68 -4.79 -11.79 -1.04
C ARG A 68 -4.27 -11.36 -2.42
N ARG A 69 -5.18 -11.13 -3.38
CA ARG A 69 -4.81 -10.64 -4.73
C ARG A 69 -4.19 -9.25 -4.68
N ALA A 70 -4.75 -8.35 -3.89
CA ALA A 70 -4.20 -7.01 -3.70
C ALA A 70 -2.80 -7.07 -3.08
N TYR A 71 -2.61 -7.88 -2.02
CA TYR A 71 -1.29 -8.07 -1.41
C TYR A 71 -0.26 -8.57 -2.42
N ALA A 72 -0.61 -9.59 -3.21
CA ALA A 72 0.25 -10.11 -4.26
C ALA A 72 0.53 -9.10 -5.40
N ALA A 73 -0.41 -8.20 -5.69
CA ALA A 73 -0.19 -7.12 -6.66
C ALA A 73 0.80 -6.07 -6.12
N VAL A 74 0.68 -5.70 -4.84
CA VAL A 74 1.62 -4.77 -4.19
C VAL A 74 3.02 -5.36 -4.10
N ASP A 75 3.15 -6.66 -3.79
CA ASP A 75 4.44 -7.37 -3.78
C ASP A 75 5.12 -7.35 -5.17
N ARG A 76 4.35 -7.65 -6.23
CA ARG A 76 4.83 -7.52 -7.62
C ARG A 76 5.24 -6.08 -7.97
N ALA A 77 4.50 -5.08 -7.49
CA ALA A 77 4.83 -3.68 -7.70
C ALA A 77 6.16 -3.30 -7.02
N LEU A 78 6.40 -3.74 -5.78
CA LEU A 78 7.67 -3.54 -5.08
C LEU A 78 8.84 -4.17 -5.85
N ALA A 79 8.71 -5.43 -6.27
CA ALA A 79 9.74 -6.12 -7.05
C ALA A 79 10.02 -5.42 -8.40
N ALA A 80 9.00 -4.84 -9.04
CA ALA A 80 9.19 -4.07 -10.26
C ALA A 80 10.00 -2.78 -10.00
N LEU A 81 9.71 -2.05 -8.91
CA LEU A 81 10.48 -0.86 -8.54
C LEU A 81 11.93 -1.17 -8.25
N GLU A 82 12.21 -2.26 -7.51
CA GLU A 82 13.57 -2.74 -7.23
C GLU A 82 14.35 -3.05 -8.51
N ARG A 83 13.63 -3.49 -9.56
CA ARG A 83 14.17 -3.71 -10.91
C ARG A 83 14.21 -2.45 -11.78
N ASN A 84 14.17 -1.27 -11.16
CA ASN A 84 14.23 0.04 -11.81
C ASN A 84 13.05 0.37 -12.75
N ALA A 85 11.90 -0.27 -12.58
CA ALA A 85 10.69 0.13 -13.31
C ALA A 85 10.32 1.59 -13.02
N SER A 86 9.63 2.21 -13.98
CA SER A 86 9.12 3.58 -13.84
C SER A 86 8.04 3.63 -12.74
N PRO A 87 8.18 4.50 -11.71
CA PRO A 87 7.20 4.61 -10.63
C PRO A 87 5.79 4.91 -11.12
N LYS A 88 5.65 5.76 -12.15
CA LYS A 88 4.35 6.06 -12.75
C LYS A 88 3.69 4.82 -13.38
N VAL A 89 4.46 4.06 -14.16
CA VAL A 89 3.94 2.86 -14.82
C VAL A 89 3.53 1.81 -13.79
N VAL A 90 4.32 1.65 -12.73
CA VAL A 90 3.99 0.73 -11.64
C VAL A 90 2.71 1.15 -10.91
N ALA A 91 2.55 2.44 -10.61
CA ALA A 91 1.34 2.96 -9.98
C ALA A 91 0.10 2.78 -10.87
N ASP A 92 0.19 3.17 -12.16
CA ASP A 92 -0.90 3.02 -13.11
C ASP A 92 -1.31 1.54 -13.27
N TRP A 93 -0.34 0.63 -13.33
CA TRP A 93 -0.61 -0.81 -13.38
C TRP A 93 -1.27 -1.31 -12.10
N LEU A 94 -0.77 -0.91 -10.93
CA LEU A 94 -1.29 -1.38 -9.64
C LEU A 94 -2.76 -1.02 -9.44
N VAL A 95 -3.18 0.19 -9.85
CA VAL A 95 -4.59 0.61 -9.76
C VAL A 95 -5.52 -0.34 -10.53
N LEU A 96 -5.06 -0.93 -11.64
CA LEU A 96 -5.85 -1.89 -12.42
C LEU A 96 -5.90 -3.29 -11.79
N GLN A 97 -5.15 -3.55 -10.73
CA GLN A 97 -5.09 -4.85 -10.05
C GLN A 97 -5.88 -4.91 -8.73
N LEU A 98 -6.29 -3.75 -8.18
CA LEU A 98 -7.00 -3.61 -6.90
C LEU A 98 -8.53 -3.60 -7.08
#